data_AF-A0A7G9Z9F4-F1
#
_entry.id   AF-A0A7G9Z9F4-F1
#
_cell.length_a   1.000
_cell.length_b   1.000
_cell.length_c   1.000
_cell.angle_alpha   90.00
_cell.angle_beta   90.00
_cell.angle_gamma   90.00
#
_symmetry.space_group_name_H-M   'P 1'
#
loop_
_entity.id
_entity.type
_entity.pdbx_description
1 polymer ?
#
loop_
_entity_poly.entity_id
_entity_poly.type
_entity_poly.pdbx_seq_one_letter_code
_entity_poly.pdbx_strand_id
1 'polypeptide(L)'
;MLQKEDGSWGFVDDTAYACLALISAGEGQKASLEEFEWNEMLTRQKLELSKPKFVQTYPSLGVTEIKEKLHKMLNNASERIWICSRFITEFWTDIMNLKREKPNLDVKIITLPKAEAHNKYKGAGKKFVEPAFDALQRLLGKDFITEPLLHARLYIVDNEVLVSSADITSEQLEKEYNAGIWTRDEETVTEAIKFFENIWNESKDGTQSTEVKRT
;
A
#
# COMPACT_ATOMS: atom_id res chain seq x y z
N MET A 1 -34.09 -23.38 -14.06
CA MET A 1 -34.08 -24.33 -15.19
C MET A 1 -32.63 -24.63 -15.50
N LEU A 2 -32.24 -25.90 -15.59
CA LEU A 2 -30.87 -26.32 -15.87
C LEU A 2 -30.84 -26.95 -17.26
N GLN A 3 -29.99 -26.43 -18.14
CA GLN A 3 -29.70 -27.01 -19.44
C GLN A 3 -29.11 -28.40 -19.25
N LYS A 4 -29.57 -29.40 -20.01
CA LYS A 4 -28.95 -30.72 -20.01
C LYS A 4 -27.61 -30.67 -20.76
N GLU A 5 -26.73 -31.64 -20.52
CA GLU A 5 -25.41 -31.72 -21.16
C GLU A 5 -25.46 -31.82 -22.70
N ASP A 6 -26.57 -32.29 -23.26
CA ASP A 6 -26.82 -32.35 -24.71
C ASP A 6 -27.29 -30.99 -25.30
N GLY A 7 -27.34 -29.95 -24.47
CA GLY A 7 -27.80 -28.62 -24.84
C GLY A 7 -29.32 -28.43 -24.85
N SER A 8 -30.10 -29.49 -24.63
CA SER A 8 -31.55 -29.43 -24.57
C SER A 8 -32.06 -28.87 -23.24
N TRP A 9 -33.15 -28.13 -23.31
CA TRP A 9 -33.89 -27.70 -22.12
C TRP A 9 -35.05 -28.66 -21.90
N GLY A 10 -35.41 -28.89 -20.63
CA GLY A 10 -36.29 -29.99 -20.20
C GLY A 10 -37.62 -30.11 -20.96
N PHE A 11 -38.14 -29.00 -21.50
CA PHE A 11 -39.30 -28.96 -22.40
C PHE A 11 -38.96 -28.27 -23.72
N VAL A 12 -39.58 -28.74 -24.81
CA VAL A 12 -39.40 -28.19 -26.17
C VAL A 12 -39.73 -26.69 -26.22
N ASP A 13 -40.74 -26.27 -25.45
CA ASP A 13 -41.14 -24.87 -25.32
C ASP A 13 -40.02 -24.00 -24.74
N ASP A 14 -39.24 -24.49 -23.77
CA ASP A 14 -38.13 -23.75 -23.16
C ASP A 14 -37.03 -23.48 -24.18
N THR A 15 -36.80 -24.41 -25.11
CA THR A 15 -35.83 -24.24 -26.21
C THR A 15 -36.33 -23.20 -27.21
N ALA A 16 -37.62 -23.20 -27.52
CA ALA A 16 -38.23 -22.19 -28.38
C ALA A 16 -38.17 -20.78 -27.76
N TYR A 17 -38.44 -20.66 -26.46
CA TYR A 17 -38.30 -19.39 -25.74
C TYR A 17 -36.85 -18.92 -25.67
N ALA A 18 -35.89 -19.82 -25.45
CA ALA A 18 -34.47 -19.48 -25.49
C ALA A 18 -34.04 -18.97 -26.87
N CYS A 19 -34.46 -19.65 -27.96
CA CYS A 19 -34.20 -19.20 -29.32
C CYS A 19 -34.84 -17.84 -29.64
N LEU A 20 -36.10 -17.63 -29.25
CA LEU A 20 -36.78 -16.34 -29.43
C LEU A 20 -36.12 -15.24 -28.61
N ALA A 21 -35.66 -15.53 -27.40
CA ALA A 21 -34.91 -14.58 -26.57
C ALA A 21 -33.57 -14.20 -27.21
N LEU A 22 -32.82 -15.17 -27.75
CA LEU A 22 -31.56 -14.91 -28.46
C LEU A 22 -31.77 -14.10 -29.75
N ILE A 23 -32.81 -14.40 -30.52
CA ILE A 23 -33.18 -13.64 -31.73
C ILE A 23 -33.60 -12.22 -31.36
N SER A 24 -34.39 -12.06 -30.29
CA SER A 24 -34.88 -10.76 -29.82
C SER A 24 -33.78 -9.90 -29.17
N ALA A 25 -32.73 -10.52 -28.63
CA ALA A 25 -31.56 -9.84 -28.11
C ALA A 25 -30.69 -9.19 -29.21
N GLY A 26 -30.92 -9.55 -30.48
CA GLY A 26 -30.19 -9.02 -31.63
C GLY A 26 -28.77 -9.59 -31.76
N GLU A 27 -28.06 -9.17 -32.82
CA GLU A 27 -26.62 -9.40 -32.90
C GLU A 27 -25.95 -8.43 -31.93
N GLY A 28 -25.49 -8.94 -30.78
CA GLY A 28 -24.66 -8.15 -29.86
C GLY A 28 -23.50 -7.48 -30.60
N GLN A 29 -22.94 -6.43 -30.00
CA GLN A 29 -21.83 -5.66 -30.59
C GLN A 29 -20.76 -6.61 -31.13
N LYS A 30 -20.59 -6.63 -32.47
CA LYS A 30 -19.66 -7.55 -33.16
C LYS A 30 -18.23 -7.11 -32.90
N ALA A 31 -17.67 -7.54 -31.77
CA ALA A 31 -16.23 -7.49 -31.55
C ALA A 31 -15.57 -8.60 -32.37
N SER A 32 -14.48 -8.29 -33.06
CA SER A 32 -13.64 -9.30 -33.68
C SER A 32 -13.02 -10.21 -32.61
N LEU A 33 -12.68 -11.45 -32.99
CA LEU A 33 -11.96 -12.37 -32.10
C LEU A 33 -10.63 -11.73 -31.62
N GLU A 34 -9.97 -11.01 -32.51
CA GLU A 34 -8.73 -10.28 -32.26
C GLU A 34 -8.91 -9.19 -31.20
N GLU A 35 -9.98 -8.39 -31.27
CA GLU A 35 -10.32 -7.39 -30.24
C GLU A 35 -10.62 -8.04 -28.89
N PHE A 36 -11.31 -9.17 -28.88
CA PHE A 36 -11.60 -9.90 -27.65
C PHE A 36 -10.31 -10.43 -27.00
N GLU A 37 -9.47 -11.13 -27.76
CA GLU A 37 -8.18 -11.66 -27.29
C GLU A 37 -7.25 -10.56 -26.79
N TRP A 38 -7.21 -9.42 -27.50
CA TRP A 38 -6.45 -8.25 -27.08
C TRP A 38 -6.93 -7.69 -25.74
N ASN A 39 -8.25 -7.52 -25.57
CA ASN A 39 -8.83 -7.02 -24.33
C ASN A 39 -8.61 -7.99 -23.16
N GLU A 40 -8.69 -9.30 -23.40
CA GLU A 40 -8.40 -10.31 -22.39
C GLU A 40 -6.92 -10.24 -21.96
N MET A 41 -6.00 -10.11 -22.93
CA MET A 41 -4.57 -9.98 -22.66
C MET A 41 -4.27 -8.71 -21.84
N LEU A 42 -4.84 -7.56 -22.21
CA LEU A 42 -4.69 -6.32 -21.45
C LEU A 42 -5.23 -6.45 -20.03
N THR A 43 -6.38 -7.10 -19.87
CA THR A 43 -6.99 -7.32 -18.55
C THR A 43 -6.10 -8.20 -17.69
N ARG A 44 -5.55 -9.28 -18.26
CA ARG A 44 -4.62 -10.19 -17.57
C ARG A 44 -3.33 -9.49 -17.17
N GLN A 45 -2.77 -8.66 -18.05
CA GLN A 45 -1.58 -7.85 -17.73
C GLN A 45 -1.84 -6.87 -16.59
N LYS A 46 -2.99 -6.17 -16.62
CA LYS A 46 -3.38 -5.27 -15.52
C LYS A 46 -3.50 -6.02 -14.20
N LEU A 47 -4.16 -7.18 -14.20
CA LEU A 47 -4.31 -8.02 -13.01
C LEU A 47 -2.97 -8.52 -12.48
N GLU A 48 -2.06 -8.98 -13.33
CA GLU A 48 -0.73 -9.44 -12.89
C GLU A 48 0.14 -8.29 -12.34
N LEU A 49 -0.02 -7.07 -12.86
CA LEU A 49 0.68 -5.89 -12.37
C LEU A 49 0.12 -5.37 -11.04
N SER A 50 -1.19 -5.52 -10.81
CA SER A 50 -1.85 -5.10 -9.57
C SER A 50 -1.80 -6.15 -8.47
N LYS A 51 -1.55 -7.43 -8.81
CA LYS A 51 -1.60 -8.57 -7.89
C LYS A 51 -0.79 -8.33 -6.60
N PRO A 52 -1.40 -8.55 -5.43
CA PRO A 52 -0.68 -8.48 -4.16
C PRO A 52 0.47 -9.49 -4.11
N LYS A 53 1.62 -9.05 -3.60
CA LYS A 53 2.79 -9.89 -3.36
C LYS A 53 3.09 -9.91 -1.88
N PHE A 54 3.19 -11.12 -1.34
CA PHE A 54 3.76 -11.32 -0.03
C PHE A 54 5.26 -11.00 -0.10
N VAL A 55 5.73 -10.22 0.86
CA VAL A 55 7.14 -9.88 1.02
C VAL A 55 7.55 -10.15 2.46
N GLN A 56 8.79 -10.59 2.67
CA GLN A 56 9.26 -10.94 4.01
C GLN A 56 10.69 -10.50 4.30
N THR A 57 10.99 -10.37 5.58
CA THR A 57 12.35 -10.43 6.10
C THR A 57 12.47 -11.76 6.83
N TYR A 58 13.40 -12.61 6.39
CA TYR A 58 13.66 -13.94 6.96
C TYR A 58 15.17 -14.08 7.24
N PRO A 59 15.64 -13.67 8.43
CA PRO A 59 17.07 -13.49 8.71
C PRO A 59 17.91 -14.76 8.55
N SER A 60 17.39 -15.92 8.96
CA SER A 60 18.11 -17.20 8.86
C SER A 60 18.28 -17.71 7.43
N LEU A 61 17.53 -17.15 6.47
CA LEU A 61 17.68 -17.40 5.04
C LEU A 61 18.31 -16.20 4.30
N GLY A 62 18.65 -15.12 5.01
CA GLY A 62 19.17 -13.89 4.43
C GLY A 62 18.19 -13.15 3.51
N VAL A 63 16.88 -13.38 3.65
CA VAL A 63 15.85 -12.76 2.81
C VAL A 63 15.49 -11.38 3.35
N THR A 64 15.54 -10.35 2.49
CA THR A 64 15.27 -8.94 2.85
C THR A 64 14.28 -8.25 1.90
N GLU A 65 13.27 -8.99 1.42
CA GLU A 65 12.34 -8.52 0.39
C GLU A 65 11.59 -7.24 0.79
N ILE A 66 11.27 -7.05 2.08
CA ILE A 66 10.63 -5.81 2.55
C ILE A 66 11.56 -4.61 2.30
N LYS A 67 12.85 -4.74 2.66
CA LYS A 67 13.87 -3.71 2.45
C LYS A 67 14.05 -3.41 0.96
N GLU A 68 14.26 -4.46 0.18
CA GLU A 68 14.46 -4.37 -1.27
C GLU A 68 13.26 -3.72 -1.96
N LYS A 69 12.05 -4.09 -1.52
CA LYS A 69 10.83 -3.57 -2.08
C LYS A 69 10.63 -2.09 -1.73
N LEU A 70 10.83 -1.70 -0.48
CA LEU A 70 10.75 -0.31 -0.06
C LEU A 70 11.79 0.55 -0.79
N HIS A 71 13.04 0.09 -0.90
CA HIS A 71 14.08 0.77 -1.69
C HIS A 71 13.67 0.95 -3.15
N LYS A 72 13.09 -0.08 -3.78
CA LYS A 72 12.57 0.00 -5.15
C LYS A 72 11.42 0.99 -5.28
N MET A 73 10.50 1.03 -4.31
CA MET A 73 9.39 1.99 -4.30
C MET A 73 9.96 3.42 -4.25
N LEU A 74 10.83 3.71 -3.28
CA LEU A 74 11.44 5.03 -3.10
C LEU A 74 12.22 5.51 -4.33
N ASN A 75 13.02 4.63 -4.96
CA ASN A 75 13.79 5.00 -6.15
C ASN A 75 12.91 5.35 -7.37
N ASN A 76 11.72 4.76 -7.46
CA ASN A 76 10.79 5.02 -8.56
C ASN A 76 9.80 6.16 -8.23
N ALA A 77 9.84 6.72 -7.01
CA ALA A 77 8.90 7.74 -6.56
C ALA A 77 8.94 8.98 -7.46
N SER A 78 7.76 9.42 -7.89
CA SER A 78 7.60 10.52 -8.85
C SER A 78 6.61 11.57 -8.38
N GLU A 79 5.55 11.17 -7.68
CA GLU A 79 4.46 12.03 -7.24
C GLU A 79 4.41 12.16 -5.71
N ARG A 80 4.45 11.03 -4.99
CA ARG A 80 4.25 11.02 -3.53
C ARG A 80 5.05 9.95 -2.80
N ILE A 81 5.44 10.26 -1.56
CA ILE A 81 5.97 9.32 -0.56
C ILE A 81 5.27 9.62 0.76
N TRP A 82 4.31 8.79 1.15
CA TRP A 82 3.60 8.91 2.42
C TRP A 82 3.91 7.72 3.31
N ILE A 83 4.38 8.00 4.52
CA ILE A 83 4.92 6.98 5.43
C ILE A 83 4.21 7.08 6.78
N CYS A 84 3.63 5.98 7.23
CA CYS A 84 3.31 5.74 8.63
C CYS A 84 4.30 4.71 9.16
N SER A 85 5.16 5.10 10.09
CA SER A 85 6.03 4.15 10.79
C SER A 85 6.42 4.70 12.14
N ARG A 86 6.47 3.83 13.15
CA ARG A 86 6.78 4.24 14.52
C ARG A 86 8.23 4.69 14.68
N PHE A 87 9.12 4.09 13.91
CA PHE A 87 10.56 4.33 13.96
C PHE A 87 11.13 4.45 12.55
N ILE A 88 11.96 5.47 12.34
CA ILE A 88 12.62 5.72 11.06
C ILE A 88 14.11 5.94 11.36
N THR A 89 14.92 4.90 11.14
CA THR A 89 16.38 4.94 11.26
C THR A 89 17.09 4.53 9.98
N GLU A 90 16.39 3.84 9.08
CA GLU A 90 16.83 3.53 7.70
C GLU A 90 16.13 4.45 6.69
N PHE A 91 16.69 4.56 5.48
CA PHE A 91 16.17 5.33 4.34
C PHE A 91 15.89 6.83 4.54
N TRP A 92 16.08 7.39 5.75
CA TRP A 92 15.83 8.80 6.01
C TRP A 92 16.71 9.72 5.14
N THR A 93 17.96 9.32 4.88
CA THR A 93 18.85 10.04 3.95
C THR A 93 18.34 9.99 2.51
N ASP A 94 17.82 8.84 2.08
CA ASP A 94 17.31 8.66 0.72
C ASP A 94 16.04 9.50 0.51
N ILE A 95 15.12 9.50 1.48
CA ILE A 95 13.94 10.36 1.47
C ILE A 95 14.35 11.84 1.41
N MET A 96 15.36 12.24 2.19
CA MET A 96 15.86 13.62 2.15
C MET A 96 16.47 13.98 0.80
N ASN A 97 17.25 13.09 0.20
CA ASN A 97 17.86 13.30 -1.10
C ASN A 97 16.79 13.39 -2.20
N LEU A 98 15.82 12.47 -2.21
CA LEU A 98 14.68 12.50 -3.14
C LEU A 98 13.90 13.81 -3.05
N LYS A 99 13.59 14.30 -1.84
CA LYS A 99 12.87 15.57 -1.67
C LYS A 99 13.70 16.78 -2.14
N ARG A 100 15.03 16.74 -2.02
CA ARG A 100 15.92 17.80 -2.53
C ARG A 100 16.04 17.76 -4.05
N GLU A 101 16.17 16.59 -4.64
CA GLU A 101 16.29 16.37 -6.09
C GLU A 101 14.96 16.64 -6.82
N LYS A 102 13.84 16.30 -6.17
CA LYS A 102 12.49 16.48 -6.68
C LYS A 102 11.68 17.35 -5.71
N PRO A 103 11.83 18.68 -5.72
CA PRO A 103 11.13 19.57 -4.79
C PRO A 103 9.61 19.43 -4.79
N ASN A 104 9.03 19.07 -5.95
CA ASN A 104 7.59 18.88 -6.14
C ASN A 104 7.06 17.54 -5.61
N LEU A 105 7.93 16.60 -5.20
CA LEU A 105 7.52 15.32 -4.64
C LEU A 105 6.79 15.53 -3.31
N ASP A 106 5.55 15.05 -3.17
CA ASP A 106 4.77 15.18 -1.94
C ASP A 106 5.26 14.15 -0.91
N VAL A 107 6.03 14.59 0.08
CA VAL A 107 6.59 13.72 1.11
C VAL A 107 5.92 14.03 2.44
N LYS A 108 5.21 13.04 2.99
CA LYS A 108 4.49 13.15 4.27
C LYS A 108 4.88 12.00 5.18
N ILE A 109 5.15 12.31 6.44
CA ILE A 109 5.55 11.30 7.43
C ILE A 109 4.73 11.46 8.71
N ILE A 110 4.14 10.35 9.15
CA ILE A 110 3.51 10.19 10.47
C ILE A 110 4.38 9.22 11.28
N THR A 111 4.86 9.67 12.43
CA THR A 111 5.70 8.84 13.31
C THR A 111 5.33 9.00 14.79
N LEU A 112 6.01 8.29 15.70
CA LEU A 112 5.81 8.50 17.13
C LEU A 112 6.43 9.83 17.58
N PRO A 113 5.98 10.44 18.69
CA PRO A 113 6.68 11.56 19.30
C PRO A 113 8.16 11.21 19.56
N LYS A 114 9.09 12.11 19.25
CA LYS A 114 10.55 11.84 19.32
C LYS A 114 11.01 11.23 20.66
N ALA A 115 10.54 11.80 21.78
CA ALA A 115 10.88 11.30 23.12
C ALA A 115 10.37 9.87 23.35
N GLU A 116 9.16 9.57 22.88
CA GLU A 116 8.56 8.24 22.95
C GLU A 116 9.31 7.25 22.05
N ALA A 117 9.64 7.67 20.83
CA ALA A 117 10.42 6.88 19.89
C ALA A 117 11.79 6.49 20.48
N HIS A 118 12.53 7.47 21.04
CA HIS A 118 13.83 7.24 21.69
C HIS A 118 13.73 6.25 22.87
N ASN A 119 12.66 6.34 23.67
CA ASN A 119 12.47 5.50 24.85
C ASN A 119 12.08 4.06 24.49
N LYS A 120 11.15 3.92 23.54
CA LYS A 120 10.59 2.62 23.11
C LYS A 120 11.54 1.85 22.19
N TYR A 121 12.25 2.53 21.31
CA TYR A 121 13.17 1.86 20.39
C TYR A 121 14.34 1.21 21.14
N LYS A 122 14.62 -0.05 20.81
CA LYS A 122 15.76 -0.84 21.30
C LYS A 122 16.52 -1.37 20.10
N GLY A 123 17.85 -1.31 20.13
CA GLY A 123 18.67 -1.77 19.01
C GLY A 123 19.88 -0.87 18.74
N ALA A 124 20.71 -1.29 17.79
CA ALA A 124 21.90 -0.55 17.37
C ALA A 124 21.52 0.76 16.65
N GLY A 125 20.34 0.81 16.02
CA GLY A 125 19.82 2.01 15.36
C GLY A 125 19.38 3.13 16.30
N LYS A 126 19.43 2.94 17.63
CA LYS A 126 18.87 3.91 18.60
C LYS A 126 19.55 5.27 18.50
N LYS A 127 20.86 5.27 18.25
CA LYS A 127 21.67 6.48 18.04
C LYS A 127 21.24 7.31 16.82
N PHE A 128 20.49 6.72 15.89
CA PHE A 128 20.01 7.39 14.69
C PHE A 128 18.59 7.93 14.81
N VAL A 129 17.83 7.56 15.85
CA VAL A 129 16.44 8.02 16.04
C VAL A 129 16.37 9.55 16.10
N GLU A 130 17.12 10.18 17.02
CA GLU A 130 17.10 11.63 17.14
C GLU A 130 17.65 12.36 15.90
N PRO A 131 18.83 12.00 15.36
CA PRO A 131 19.33 12.63 14.14
C PRO A 131 18.39 12.52 12.95
N ALA A 132 17.78 11.35 12.72
CA ALA A 132 16.85 11.14 11.62
C ALA A 132 15.59 11.99 11.79
N PHE A 133 15.03 12.01 13.00
CA PHE A 133 13.82 12.79 13.30
C PHE A 133 14.09 14.29 13.15
N ASP A 134 15.18 14.80 13.70
CA ASP A 134 15.53 16.22 13.60
C ASP A 134 15.83 16.63 12.15
N ALA A 135 16.49 15.76 11.38
CA ALA A 135 16.78 16.02 9.97
C ALA A 135 15.51 16.03 9.10
N LEU A 136 14.62 15.07 9.30
CA LEU A 136 13.33 14.97 8.59
C LEU A 136 12.40 16.12 8.98
N GLN A 137 12.25 16.40 10.27
CA GLN A 137 11.44 17.51 10.79
C GLN A 137 11.91 18.85 10.22
N ARG A 138 13.23 19.08 10.15
CA ARG A 138 13.79 20.30 9.57
C ARG A 138 13.53 20.43 8.07
N LEU A 139 13.55 19.32 7.34
CA LEU A 139 13.34 19.32 5.89
C LEU A 139 11.85 19.45 5.51
N LEU A 140 10.99 18.71 6.20
CA LEU A 140 9.57 18.56 5.84
C LEU A 140 8.67 19.53 6.61
N GLY A 141 9.11 20.06 7.75
CA GLY A 141 8.34 21.01 8.55
C GLY A 141 6.96 20.44 8.92
N LYS A 142 5.89 21.09 8.45
CA LYS A 142 4.50 20.67 8.70
C LYS A 142 4.13 19.32 8.07
N ASP A 143 4.95 18.81 7.15
CA ASP A 143 4.74 17.54 6.47
C ASP A 143 5.48 16.38 7.20
N PHE A 144 5.95 16.63 8.41
CA PHE A 144 6.37 15.62 9.38
C PHE A 144 5.55 15.82 10.66
N ILE A 145 4.68 14.84 10.98
CA ILE A 145 3.79 14.90 12.15
C ILE A 145 4.01 13.70 13.07
N THR A 146 3.56 13.85 14.31
CA THR A 146 3.67 12.79 15.33
C THR A 146 2.32 12.40 15.88
N GLU A 147 2.06 11.11 16.01
CA GLU A 147 0.83 10.54 16.57
C GLU A 147 1.18 9.50 17.64
N PRO A 148 0.92 9.75 18.95
CA PRO A 148 1.22 8.81 20.03
C PRO A 148 0.55 7.43 19.89
N LEU A 149 -0.63 7.36 19.27
CA LEU A 149 -1.36 6.11 19.07
C LEU A 149 -0.93 5.34 17.81
N LEU A 150 0.12 5.81 17.11
CA LEU A 150 0.58 5.18 15.88
C LEU A 150 1.10 3.76 16.11
N HIS A 151 0.45 2.80 15.48
CA HIS A 151 0.92 1.41 15.38
C HIS A 151 0.99 0.89 13.94
N ALA A 152 0.56 1.70 12.98
CA ALA A 152 0.55 1.35 11.57
C ALA A 152 1.96 1.42 10.97
N ARG A 153 2.20 0.55 9.98
CA ARG A 153 3.39 0.47 9.15
C ARG A 153 2.94 0.37 7.72
N LEU A 154 2.82 1.54 7.13
CA LEU A 154 2.17 1.77 5.86
C LEU A 154 3.08 2.67 5.04
N TYR A 155 3.45 2.21 3.85
CA TYR A 155 4.31 2.94 2.95
C TYR A 155 3.58 3.09 1.62
N ILE A 156 3.12 4.29 1.31
CA ILE A 156 2.43 4.62 0.07
C ILE A 156 3.41 5.41 -0.79
N VAL A 157 3.72 4.90 -1.97
CA VAL A 157 4.57 5.58 -2.94
C VAL A 157 3.87 5.56 -4.27
N ASP A 158 3.58 6.74 -4.82
CA ASP A 158 2.77 6.89 -6.04
C ASP A 158 1.49 6.03 -6.00
N ASN A 159 1.35 5.07 -6.91
CA ASN A 159 0.22 4.14 -7.03
C ASN A 159 0.53 2.74 -6.47
N GLU A 160 1.40 2.65 -5.47
CA GLU A 160 1.71 1.39 -4.79
C GLU A 160 1.74 1.56 -3.27
N VAL A 161 1.35 0.49 -2.57
CA VAL A 161 1.34 0.45 -1.11
C VAL A 161 2.03 -0.81 -0.61
N LEU A 162 2.77 -0.65 0.49
CA LEU A 162 3.33 -1.73 1.29
C LEU A 162 2.80 -1.61 2.72
N VAL A 163 2.06 -2.62 3.15
CA VAL A 163 1.64 -2.82 4.54
C VAL A 163 2.57 -3.86 5.15
N SER A 164 3.18 -3.57 6.30
CA SER A 164 4.17 -4.49 6.90
C SER A 164 4.08 -4.56 8.42
N SER A 165 4.69 -5.58 9.01
CA SER A 165 5.00 -5.62 10.45
C SER A 165 6.30 -4.90 10.81
N ALA A 166 7.13 -4.55 9.82
CA ALA A 166 8.42 -3.88 10.02
C ALA A 166 8.30 -2.35 10.01
N ASP A 167 8.87 -1.69 11.02
CA ASP A 167 9.24 -0.27 11.00
C ASP A 167 10.48 -0.05 10.10
N ILE A 168 10.75 1.20 9.69
CA ILE A 168 11.88 1.54 8.81
C ILE A 168 13.20 1.56 9.60
N THR A 169 13.67 0.39 10.00
CA THR A 169 14.86 0.23 10.85
C THR A 169 15.69 -0.98 10.40
N SER A 170 17.00 -0.93 10.58
CA SER A 170 17.90 -1.99 10.09
C SER A 170 17.59 -3.33 10.74
N GLU A 171 17.24 -3.33 12.03
CA GLU A 171 16.86 -4.52 12.78
C GLU A 171 15.62 -5.19 12.19
N GLN A 172 14.55 -4.44 11.95
CA GLN A 172 13.31 -5.02 11.44
C GLN A 172 13.39 -5.40 9.96
N LEU A 173 14.19 -4.66 9.18
CA LEU A 173 14.34 -4.89 7.75
C LEU A 173 15.32 -6.02 7.41
N GLU A 174 16.23 -6.39 8.33
CA GLU A 174 17.29 -7.38 8.05
C GLU A 174 17.41 -8.50 9.10
N LYS A 175 17.12 -8.24 10.37
CA LYS A 175 17.51 -9.10 11.50
C LYS A 175 16.34 -9.72 12.25
N GLU A 176 15.11 -9.28 12.00
CA GLU A 176 13.89 -9.82 12.60
C GLU A 176 12.99 -10.44 11.54
N TYR A 177 12.22 -11.45 11.96
CA TYR A 177 11.18 -12.02 11.10
C TYR A 177 10.05 -11.02 10.92
N ASN A 178 9.85 -10.56 9.70
CA ASN A 178 8.77 -9.63 9.35
C ASN A 178 8.06 -10.08 8.09
N ALA A 179 6.79 -9.69 7.98
CA ALA A 179 5.97 -9.97 6.82
C ALA A 179 5.32 -8.68 6.34
N GLY A 180 4.93 -8.67 5.07
CA GLY A 180 4.19 -7.59 4.48
C GLY A 180 3.48 -8.00 3.20
N ILE A 181 2.59 -7.13 2.76
CA ILE A 181 1.89 -7.25 1.50
C ILE A 181 2.17 -5.96 0.73
N TRP A 182 2.75 -6.11 -0.45
CA TRP A 182 2.86 -5.05 -1.42
C TRP A 182 1.80 -5.22 -2.50
N THR A 183 1.17 -4.13 -2.93
CA THR A 183 0.18 -4.17 -4.01
C THR A 183 0.15 -2.86 -4.81
N ARG A 184 -0.36 -2.96 -6.04
CA ARG A 184 -0.73 -1.84 -6.94
C ARG A 184 -2.23 -1.84 -7.26
N ASP A 185 -2.99 -2.67 -6.55
CA ASP A 185 -4.43 -2.67 -6.62
C ASP A 185 -4.99 -1.30 -6.25
N GLU A 186 -5.76 -0.71 -7.16
CA GLU A 186 -6.24 0.67 -7.08
C GLU A 186 -7.16 0.88 -5.88
N GLU A 187 -8.04 -0.08 -5.59
CA GLU A 187 -8.93 -0.04 -4.44
C GLU A 187 -8.13 -0.06 -3.13
N THR A 188 -7.19 -1.00 -3.00
CA THR A 188 -6.34 -1.10 -1.80
C THR A 188 -5.49 0.16 -1.59
N VAL A 189 -4.91 0.71 -2.66
CA VAL A 189 -4.12 1.97 -2.58
C VAL A 189 -5.01 3.13 -2.17
N THR A 190 -6.23 3.22 -2.72
CA THR A 190 -7.19 4.28 -2.38
C THR A 190 -7.60 4.20 -0.91
N GLU A 191 -7.91 3.02 -0.39
CA GLU A 191 -8.28 2.84 1.01
C GLU A 191 -7.08 3.10 1.95
N ALA A 192 -5.87 2.73 1.56
CA ALA A 192 -4.65 3.07 2.30
C ALA A 192 -4.43 4.58 2.37
N ILE A 193 -4.65 5.30 1.27
CA ILE A 193 -4.60 6.77 1.21
C ILE A 193 -5.64 7.38 2.15
N LYS A 194 -6.89 6.92 2.11
CA LYS A 194 -7.94 7.40 3.03
C LYS A 194 -7.58 7.17 4.49
N PHE A 195 -7.06 5.98 4.82
CA PHE A 195 -6.60 5.67 6.18
C PHE A 195 -5.48 6.63 6.62
N PHE A 196 -4.50 6.88 5.75
CA PHE A 196 -3.42 7.83 6.03
C PHE A 196 -3.97 9.25 6.26
N GLU A 197 -4.86 9.73 5.39
CA GLU A 197 -5.44 11.07 5.48
C GLU A 197 -6.29 11.26 6.74
N ASN A 198 -7.02 10.23 7.18
CA ASN A 198 -7.78 10.28 8.42
C ASN A 198 -6.86 10.54 9.62
N ILE A 199 -5.77 9.78 9.75
CA ILE A 199 -4.77 10.00 10.81
C ILE A 199 -4.14 11.39 10.66
N TRP A 200 -3.78 11.77 9.43
CA TRP A 200 -3.13 13.04 9.13
C TRP A 200 -3.95 14.25 9.55
N ASN A 201 -5.25 14.23 9.28
CA ASN A 201 -6.17 15.31 9.60
C ASN A 201 -6.47 15.36 11.11
N GLU A 202 -6.70 14.20 11.74
CA GLU A 202 -6.91 14.12 13.21
C GLU A 202 -5.72 14.69 13.99
N SER A 203 -4.50 14.31 13.63
CA SER A 203 -3.29 14.78 14.28
C SER A 203 -3.01 16.27 14.00
N LYS A 204 -3.51 16.84 12.90
CA LYS A 204 -3.38 18.28 12.59
C LYS A 204 -4.39 19.15 13.35
N ASP A 205 -5.61 18.67 13.49
CA ASP A 205 -6.69 19.44 14.12
C ASP A 205 -6.59 19.46 15.65
N GLY A 206 -5.62 18.75 16.24
CA GLY A 206 -5.41 18.70 17.68
C GLY A 206 -6.55 18.02 18.43
N THR A 207 -7.44 17.33 17.71
CA THR A 207 -8.61 16.63 18.27
C THR A 207 -8.16 15.29 18.84
N GLN A 208 -7.29 15.31 19.85
CA GLN A 208 -7.20 14.18 20.76
C GLN A 208 -8.48 14.18 21.57
N SER A 209 -9.38 13.25 21.28
CA SER A 209 -10.52 12.88 22.11
C SER A 209 -10.00 12.48 23.50
N THR A 210 -9.89 13.48 24.37
CA THR A 210 -9.89 13.32 25.82
C THR A 210 -11.22 12.71 26.22
N GLU A 211 -11.37 11.39 26.12
CA GLU A 211 -12.33 10.60 26.90
C GLU A 211 -12.18 9.11 26.64
N VAL A 212 -11.27 8.46 27.38
CA VAL A 212 -11.59 7.16 28.00
C VAL A 212 -11.05 7.20 29.43
N LYS A 213 -11.82 7.83 30.32
CA LYS A 213 -11.75 7.50 31.75
C LYS A 213 -12.26 6.06 31.88
N ARG A 214 -11.34 5.13 32.11
CA ARG A 214 -11.68 3.80 32.62
C ARG A 214 -12.28 3.96 34.02
N THR A 215 -13.58 3.69 34.15
CA THR A 215 -14.17 3.14 35.37
C THR A 215 -13.83 1.67 35.49
#